data_AF-A0A9N9ET26-F1
#
_entry.id   AF-A0A9N9ET26-F1
#
_cell.length_a   1.000
_cell.length_b   1.000
_cell.length_c   1.000
_cell.angle_alpha   90.00
_cell.angle_beta   90.00
_cell.angle_gamma   90.00
#
_symmetry.space_group_name_H-M   'P 1'
#
loop_
_entity.id
_entity.type
_entity.pdbx_description
1 polymer ?
#
loop_
_entity_poly.entity_id
_entity_poly.type
_entity_poly.pdbx_seq_one_letter_code
_entity_poly.pdbx_strand_id
1 'polypeptide(L)'
;EQNEYAKSIFANNLKGMDAFMNDYVNFYGRKSNQGTVTNAEKGYKSEFEILKENHKFLRSDEDDESELTWEQRLAKKYYDKLFKEYCIAELKYYKEGKIALRWRTEKEVIIGKGQLTCASTRCSEKVDLKSWEVNFAYVEDDSERNKHEKRKRKSYDSASDQEQDFKSEDRRDVTDGKKAKLEKSNVEEKSKDEEADTLLAAIDGS
;
A
#
# COMPACT_ATOMS: atom_id res chain seq x y z
N GLU A 1 -33.09 55.66 -0.43
CA GLU A 1 -32.85 54.71 0.69
C GLU A 1 -32.62 53.33 0.11
N GLN A 2 -31.38 52.85 0.13
CA GLN A 2 -31.03 51.46 -0.18
C GLN A 2 -30.41 50.85 1.08
N ASN A 3 -30.82 49.62 1.33
CA ASN A 3 -30.95 48.96 2.62
C ASN A 3 -29.59 48.72 3.30
N GLU A 4 -29.44 49.18 4.54
CA GLU A 4 -28.28 48.97 5.42
C GLU A 4 -27.98 47.47 5.64
N TYR A 5 -29.00 46.63 5.47
CA TYR A 5 -28.91 45.17 5.41
C TYR A 5 -28.05 44.63 4.25
N ALA A 6 -27.99 45.32 3.11
CA ALA A 6 -27.16 44.90 1.98
C ALA A 6 -25.67 45.15 2.25
N LYS A 7 -25.32 46.19 3.02
CA LYS A 7 -23.93 46.47 3.41
C LYS A 7 -23.39 45.47 4.44
N SER A 8 -24.25 44.92 5.31
CA SER A 8 -23.85 43.91 6.30
C SER A 8 -23.63 42.51 5.70
N ILE A 9 -24.24 42.22 4.55
CA ILE A 9 -24.02 40.98 3.78
C ILE A 9 -22.62 41.00 3.11
N PHE A 10 -22.18 42.16 2.60
CA PHE A 10 -20.87 42.28 1.93
C PHE A 10 -19.68 42.58 2.87
N ALA A 11 -19.91 43.16 4.06
CA ALA A 11 -18.85 43.47 5.02
C ALA A 11 -18.32 42.25 5.80
N ASN A 12 -19.02 41.11 5.78
CA ASN A 12 -18.64 39.91 6.55
C ASN A 12 -17.87 38.85 5.75
N ASN A 13 -17.49 39.11 4.50
CA ASN A 13 -16.86 38.09 3.64
C ASN A 13 -15.32 38.08 3.65
N LEU A 14 -14.69 38.95 4.44
CA LEU A 14 -13.22 38.95 4.62
C LEU A 14 -12.73 37.92 5.64
N LYS A 15 -13.63 37.24 6.38
CA LYS A 15 -13.25 36.14 7.27
C LYS A 15 -13.30 34.77 6.59
N GLY A 16 -13.98 34.63 5.45
CA GLY A 16 -14.18 33.33 4.80
C GLY A 16 -12.96 32.86 4.02
N MET A 17 -12.38 33.74 3.19
CA MET A 17 -11.24 33.37 2.34
C MET A 17 -9.95 33.25 3.14
N ASP A 18 -9.74 34.11 4.14
CA ASP A 18 -8.63 33.98 5.09
C ASP A 18 -8.81 32.78 6.02
N ALA A 19 -10.02 32.46 6.49
CA ALA A 19 -10.25 31.23 7.25
C ALA A 19 -10.04 29.98 6.39
N PHE A 20 -10.48 30.00 5.13
CA PHE A 20 -10.26 28.90 4.19
C PHE A 20 -8.78 28.73 3.84
N MET A 21 -8.05 29.82 3.57
CA MET A 21 -6.62 29.80 3.30
C MET A 21 -5.82 29.38 4.53
N ASN A 22 -6.22 29.82 5.73
CA ASN A 22 -5.59 29.43 6.98
C ASN A 22 -5.86 27.95 7.30
N ASP A 23 -7.08 27.45 7.06
CA ASP A 23 -7.40 26.02 7.17
C ASP A 23 -6.63 25.18 6.13
N TYR A 24 -6.53 25.65 4.88
CA TYR A 24 -5.78 25.00 3.81
C TYR A 24 -4.27 24.97 4.09
N VAL A 25 -3.70 26.06 4.61
CA VAL A 25 -2.29 26.14 5.03
C VAL A 25 -2.04 25.29 6.29
N ASN A 26 -2.99 25.19 7.21
CA ASN A 26 -2.87 24.29 8.36
C ASN A 26 -2.96 22.81 7.97
N PHE A 27 -3.80 22.47 7.00
CA PHE A 27 -4.01 21.10 6.52
C PHE A 27 -2.88 20.63 5.59
N TYR A 28 -2.39 21.47 4.67
CA TYR A 28 -1.39 21.10 3.66
C TYR A 28 -0.01 21.76 3.82
N GLY A 29 0.09 22.86 4.58
CA GLY A 29 1.30 23.70 4.66
C GLY A 29 2.26 23.38 5.81
N ARG A 30 1.96 22.38 6.66
CA ARG A 30 2.82 22.07 7.81
C ARG A 30 4.09 21.32 7.41
N LYS A 31 5.14 22.07 7.03
CA LYS A 31 6.53 21.59 7.03
C LYS A 31 7.07 21.58 8.46
N SER A 32 7.17 20.36 9.02
CA SER A 32 8.25 19.84 9.87
C SER A 32 9.05 20.84 10.71
N ASN A 33 8.55 21.28 11.89
CA ASN A 33 9.41 21.66 13.04
C ASN A 33 8.64 21.96 14.34
N GLN A 34 7.58 21.22 14.64
CA GLN A 34 7.03 21.12 16.00
C GLN A 34 6.57 19.69 16.20
N GLY A 35 7.01 19.09 17.32
CA GLY A 35 6.88 17.68 17.65
C GLY A 35 5.61 17.05 17.11
N THR A 36 5.80 16.02 16.28
CA THR A 36 4.72 15.14 15.87
C THR A 36 4.18 14.48 17.13
N VAL A 37 3.16 15.09 17.71
CA VAL A 37 2.14 14.37 18.45
C VAL A 37 1.60 13.34 17.48
N THR A 38 2.19 12.16 17.49
CA THR A 38 1.75 11.04 16.67
C THR A 38 0.30 10.72 17.05
N ASN A 39 -0.50 10.17 16.13
CA ASN A 39 -1.88 9.76 16.42
C ASN A 39 -2.01 8.87 17.69
N ALA A 40 -0.90 8.30 18.17
CA ALA A 40 -0.79 7.60 19.44
C ALA A 40 -1.23 8.43 20.66
N GLU A 41 -1.06 9.76 20.69
CA GLU A 41 -1.39 10.56 21.88
C GLU A 41 -2.88 10.87 22.04
N LYS A 42 -3.71 10.62 21.02
CA LYS A 42 -5.17 10.85 21.08
C LYS A 42 -6.01 9.57 21.06
N GLY A 43 -5.38 8.40 20.96
CA GLY A 43 -6.09 7.12 20.98
C GLY A 43 -7.07 6.87 19.82
N TYR A 44 -7.09 7.73 18.79
CA TYR A 44 -7.90 7.53 17.61
C TYR A 44 -7.16 6.63 16.62
N LYS A 45 -7.76 5.50 16.29
CA LYS A 45 -7.25 4.61 15.23
C LYS A 45 -7.50 5.24 13.87
N SER A 46 -6.49 5.20 13.00
CA SER A 46 -6.67 5.58 11.60
C SER A 46 -7.58 4.55 10.90
N GLU A 47 -8.32 4.95 9.85
CA GLU A 47 -9.04 3.99 8.99
C GLU A 47 -8.10 2.90 8.48
N PHE A 48 -6.86 3.24 8.13
CA PHE A 48 -5.86 2.26 7.70
C PHE A 48 -5.55 1.23 8.79
N GLU A 49 -5.48 1.67 10.04
CA GLU A 49 -5.20 0.82 11.19
C GLU A 49 -6.39 -0.10 11.48
N ILE A 50 -7.61 0.45 11.46
CA ILE A 50 -8.86 -0.32 11.58
C ILE A 50 -8.94 -1.39 10.49
N LEU A 51 -8.64 -1.02 9.25
CA LEU A 51 -8.63 -1.96 8.13
C LEU A 51 -7.57 -3.04 8.30
N LYS A 52 -6.37 -2.67 8.77
CA LYS A 52 -5.29 -3.62 9.02
C LYS A 52 -5.64 -4.62 10.11
N GLU A 53 -6.26 -4.17 11.20
CA GLU A 53 -6.69 -5.01 12.32
C GLU A 53 -7.84 -5.96 11.93
N ASN A 54 -8.81 -5.50 11.13
CA ASN A 54 -10.02 -6.24 10.79
C ASN A 54 -9.98 -6.87 9.39
N HIS A 55 -8.81 -6.85 8.74
CA HIS A 55 -8.62 -7.45 7.43
C HIS A 55 -8.75 -8.97 7.53
N LYS A 56 -9.62 -9.54 6.69
CA LYS A 56 -9.68 -10.98 6.45
C LYS A 56 -9.40 -11.25 4.99
N PHE A 57 -8.56 -12.24 4.72
CA PHE A 57 -8.20 -12.63 3.37
C PHE A 57 -9.42 -13.19 2.62
N LEU A 58 -10.28 -13.95 3.32
CA LEU A 58 -11.59 -14.40 2.84
C LEU A 58 -12.67 -14.04 3.87
N ARG A 59 -13.72 -13.38 3.40
CA ARG A 59 -14.98 -13.22 4.15
C ARG A 59 -16.04 -14.13 3.54
N SER A 60 -16.88 -14.73 4.37
CA SER A 60 -18.01 -15.51 3.88
C SER A 60 -19.14 -14.54 3.52
N ASP A 61 -19.92 -14.86 2.48
CA ASP A 61 -21.11 -14.06 2.15
C ASP A 61 -22.25 -14.29 3.18
N GLU A 62 -22.08 -15.25 4.08
CA GLU A 62 -23.02 -15.63 5.15
C GLU A 62 -22.73 -14.93 6.48
N ASP A 63 -21.63 -14.16 6.58
CA ASP A 63 -21.30 -13.39 7.78
C ASP A 63 -22.40 -12.33 7.99
N ASP A 64 -23.24 -12.50 9.01
CA ASP A 64 -24.35 -11.59 9.30
C ASP A 64 -23.82 -10.19 9.62
N GLU A 65 -24.09 -9.24 8.72
CA GLU A 65 -23.63 -7.86 8.84
C GLU A 65 -24.15 -7.20 10.12
N SER A 66 -25.28 -7.69 10.66
CA SER A 66 -25.85 -7.19 11.91
C SER A 66 -24.99 -7.51 13.14
N GLU A 67 -24.20 -8.58 13.11
CA GLU A 67 -23.30 -9.00 14.20
C GLU A 67 -21.94 -8.30 14.17
N LEU A 68 -21.59 -7.68 13.04
CA LEU A 68 -20.29 -7.01 12.86
C LEU A 68 -20.24 -5.66 13.60
N THR A 69 -19.11 -5.42 14.27
CA THR A 69 -18.74 -4.08 14.77
C THR A 69 -18.63 -3.07 13.62
N TRP A 70 -18.68 -1.78 13.91
CA TRP A 70 -18.49 -0.74 12.91
C TRP A 70 -17.16 -0.89 12.15
N GLU A 71 -16.07 -1.21 12.86
CA GLU A 71 -14.75 -1.47 12.29
C GLU A 71 -14.77 -2.63 11.29
N GLN A 72 -15.44 -3.72 11.67
CA GLN A 72 -15.56 -4.91 10.82
C GLN A 72 -16.46 -4.66 9.61
N ARG A 73 -17.52 -3.86 9.75
CA ARG A 73 -18.37 -3.42 8.63
C ARG A 73 -17.58 -2.56 7.66
N LEU A 74 -16.71 -1.67 8.15
CA LEU A 74 -15.79 -0.89 7.32
C LEU A 74 -14.89 -1.83 6.52
N ALA A 75 -14.19 -2.76 7.19
CA ALA A 75 -13.33 -3.73 6.52
C ALA A 75 -14.07 -4.62 5.51
N LYS A 76 -15.29 -5.06 5.83
CA LYS A 76 -16.16 -5.80 4.90
C LYS A 76 -16.48 -4.97 3.65
N LYS A 77 -16.89 -3.71 3.83
CA LYS A 77 -17.19 -2.80 2.71
C LYS A 77 -16.00 -2.59 1.79
N TYR A 78 -14.77 -2.54 2.32
CA TYR A 78 -13.56 -2.50 1.50
C TYR A 78 -13.31 -3.83 0.79
N TYR A 79 -13.48 -4.96 1.47
CA TYR A 79 -13.36 -6.30 0.89
C TYR A 79 -14.33 -6.56 -0.27
N ASP A 80 -15.56 -6.07 -0.16
CA ASP A 80 -16.61 -6.23 -1.19
C ASP A 80 -16.30 -5.44 -2.46
N LYS A 81 -15.50 -4.36 -2.35
CA LYS A 81 -15.03 -3.57 -3.50
C LYS A 81 -13.83 -4.20 -4.23
N LEU A 82 -13.20 -5.22 -3.67
CA LEU A 82 -12.02 -5.85 -4.28
C LEU A 82 -12.40 -6.70 -5.49
N PHE A 83 -11.58 -6.65 -6.54
CA PHE A 83 -11.67 -7.56 -7.67
C PHE A 83 -10.96 -8.88 -7.36
N LYS A 84 -11.76 -9.89 -6.99
CA LYS A 84 -11.29 -11.18 -6.42
C LYS A 84 -11.14 -12.33 -7.41
N GLU A 85 -11.17 -12.08 -8.72
CA GLU A 85 -11.01 -13.15 -9.73
C GLU A 85 -9.55 -13.63 -9.88
N TYR A 86 -8.59 -12.73 -9.68
CA TYR A 86 -7.17 -13.03 -9.78
C TYR A 86 -6.41 -12.36 -8.64
N CYS A 87 -5.51 -13.11 -8.01
CA CYS A 87 -4.58 -12.59 -7.01
C CYS A 87 -3.21 -12.24 -7.61
N ILE A 88 -2.48 -11.37 -6.92
CA ILE A 88 -1.04 -11.14 -7.15
C ILE A 88 -0.27 -12.10 -6.25
N ALA A 89 0.78 -12.69 -6.82
CA ALA A 89 1.66 -13.61 -6.10
C ALA A 89 3.05 -13.02 -5.95
N GLU A 90 3.58 -13.03 -4.73
CA GLU A 90 5.00 -12.84 -4.47
C GLU A 90 5.65 -14.21 -4.28
N LEU A 91 6.65 -14.47 -5.12
CA LEU A 91 7.26 -15.79 -5.25
C LEU A 91 8.71 -15.78 -4.79
N LYS A 92 9.13 -14.78 -4.01
CA LYS A 92 10.51 -14.64 -3.56
C LYS A 92 11.04 -15.89 -2.87
N TYR A 93 10.22 -16.53 -2.04
CA TYR A 93 10.60 -17.70 -1.23
C TYR A 93 9.92 -18.99 -1.70
N TYR A 94 9.55 -19.07 -2.99
CA TYR A 94 8.78 -20.20 -3.50
C TYR A 94 9.52 -21.55 -3.35
N LYS A 95 10.86 -21.55 -3.38
CA LYS A 95 11.71 -22.74 -3.18
C LYS A 95 11.62 -23.28 -1.74
N GLU A 96 11.29 -22.43 -0.78
CA GLU A 96 11.03 -22.83 0.61
C GLU A 96 9.57 -23.27 0.82
N GLY A 97 8.77 -23.38 -0.25
CA GLY A 97 7.33 -23.62 -0.16
C GLY A 97 6.53 -22.40 0.30
N LYS A 98 7.16 -21.23 0.43
CA LYS A 98 6.52 -20.01 0.91
C LYS A 98 6.10 -19.13 -0.27
N ILE A 99 4.81 -18.84 -0.34
CA ILE A 99 4.22 -17.91 -1.29
C ILE A 99 3.42 -16.87 -0.53
N ALA A 100 3.45 -15.62 -0.97
CA ALA A 100 2.54 -14.60 -0.46
C ALA A 100 1.54 -14.23 -1.55
N LEU A 101 0.27 -14.19 -1.19
CA LEU A 101 -0.83 -13.82 -2.07
C LEU A 101 -1.51 -12.57 -1.53
N ARG A 102 -1.93 -11.69 -2.43
CA ARG A 102 -2.79 -10.57 -2.08
C ARG A 102 -3.77 -10.25 -3.21
N TRP A 103 -4.88 -9.63 -2.84
CA TRP A 103 -5.79 -9.06 -3.82
C TRP A 103 -5.14 -7.90 -4.59
N ARG A 104 -5.66 -7.68 -5.81
CA ARG A 104 -5.17 -6.64 -6.71
C ARG A 104 -5.59 -5.25 -6.23
N THR A 105 -4.72 -4.28 -6.42
CA THR A 105 -5.05 -2.86 -6.27
C THR A 105 -5.81 -2.35 -7.50
N GLU A 106 -6.53 -1.24 -7.37
CA GLU A 106 -7.25 -0.61 -8.48
C GLU A 106 -6.33 -0.36 -9.70
N LYS A 107 -5.13 0.20 -9.47
CA LYS A 107 -4.15 0.45 -10.53
C LYS A 107 -3.76 -0.84 -11.25
N GLU A 108 -3.55 -1.93 -10.51
CA GLU A 108 -3.22 -3.23 -11.08
C GLU A 108 -4.36 -3.83 -11.89
N VAL A 109 -5.60 -3.66 -11.44
CA VAL A 109 -6.80 -4.08 -12.18
C VAL A 109 -6.90 -3.33 -13.50
N ILE A 110 -6.74 -2.00 -13.48
CA ILE A 110 -6.80 -1.15 -14.67
C ILE A 110 -5.70 -1.51 -15.67
N ILE A 111 -4.47 -1.76 -15.20
CA ILE A 111 -3.33 -2.17 -16.05
C ILE A 111 -3.51 -3.62 -16.58
N GLY A 112 -4.43 -4.40 -16.00
CA GLY A 112 -4.64 -5.81 -16.35
C GLY A 112 -3.60 -6.75 -15.73
N LYS A 113 -2.94 -6.34 -14.64
CA LYS A 113 -2.00 -7.19 -13.90
C LYS A 113 -2.73 -8.39 -13.31
N GLY A 114 -2.13 -9.58 -13.44
CA GLY A 114 -2.72 -10.84 -12.99
C GLY A 114 -3.77 -11.44 -13.92
N GLN A 115 -4.26 -10.69 -14.93
CA GLN A 115 -5.26 -11.17 -15.91
C GLN A 115 -4.69 -11.19 -17.34
N LEU A 116 -4.16 -10.05 -17.80
CA LEU A 116 -3.50 -9.87 -19.10
C LEU A 116 -1.98 -9.86 -19.00
N THR A 117 -1.46 -9.64 -17.79
CA THR A 117 -0.03 -9.70 -17.47
C THR A 117 0.17 -10.73 -16.36
N CYS A 118 1.32 -11.38 -16.35
CA CYS A 118 1.77 -12.31 -15.32
C CYS A 118 1.50 -11.79 -13.90
N ALA A 119 0.97 -12.66 -13.02
CA ALA A 119 0.54 -12.29 -11.67
C ALA A 119 1.67 -12.13 -10.66
N SER A 120 2.91 -12.49 -11.02
CA SER A 120 4.06 -12.30 -10.12
C SER A 120 4.41 -10.81 -9.98
N THR A 121 4.70 -10.34 -8.77
CA THR A 121 5.07 -8.94 -8.49
C THR A 121 6.24 -8.45 -9.34
N ARG A 122 7.15 -9.34 -9.75
CA ARG A 122 8.37 -9.03 -10.52
C ARG A 122 8.37 -9.49 -11.98
N CYS A 123 7.20 -9.91 -12.48
CA CYS A 123 7.05 -10.49 -13.80
C CYS A 123 6.25 -9.56 -14.71
N SER A 124 6.84 -9.05 -15.80
CA SER A 124 6.17 -8.14 -16.73
C SER A 124 5.63 -8.83 -18.00
N GLU A 125 5.65 -10.16 -18.03
CA GLU A 125 5.28 -10.95 -19.21
C GLU A 125 3.79 -10.89 -19.51
N LYS A 126 3.47 -10.77 -20.80
CA LYS A 126 2.09 -10.65 -21.32
C LYS A 126 1.70 -11.76 -22.31
N VAL A 127 2.68 -12.49 -22.81
CA VAL A 127 2.50 -13.53 -23.83
C VAL A 127 2.46 -14.90 -23.17
N ASP A 128 1.68 -15.82 -23.75
CA ASP A 128 1.54 -17.22 -23.33
C ASP A 128 1.21 -17.42 -21.85
N LEU A 129 0.23 -16.67 -21.35
CA LEU A 129 -0.20 -16.76 -19.95
C LEU A 129 -1.30 -17.82 -19.76
N LYS A 130 -1.07 -18.76 -18.83
CA LYS A 130 -2.06 -19.75 -18.38
C LYS A 130 -2.62 -19.38 -17.01
N SER A 131 -3.91 -19.66 -16.80
CA SER A 131 -4.54 -19.56 -15.48
C SER A 131 -4.22 -20.80 -14.67
N TRP A 132 -3.83 -20.62 -13.42
CA TRP A 132 -3.55 -21.69 -12.46
C TRP A 132 -4.33 -21.42 -11.18
N GLU A 133 -4.90 -22.49 -10.61
CA GLU A 133 -5.45 -22.47 -9.26
C GLU A 133 -4.39 -22.98 -8.30
N VAL A 134 -4.11 -22.20 -7.27
CA VAL A 134 -3.15 -22.55 -6.23
C VAL A 134 -3.93 -22.94 -5.00
N ASN A 135 -3.74 -24.17 -4.54
CA ASN A 135 -4.14 -24.56 -3.19
C ASN A 135 -3.09 -24.00 -2.21
N PHE A 136 -3.52 -23.19 -1.25
CA PHE A 136 -2.64 -22.64 -0.24
C PHE A 136 -3.30 -22.71 1.14
N ALA A 137 -2.46 -22.99 2.13
CA ALA A 137 -2.78 -22.91 3.54
C ALA A 137 -2.38 -21.53 4.06
N TYR A 138 -3.18 -20.94 4.94
CA TYR A 138 -2.87 -19.70 5.64
C TYR A 138 -3.43 -19.73 7.06
N VAL A 139 -2.83 -18.94 7.94
CA VAL A 139 -3.31 -18.75 9.32
C VAL A 139 -4.03 -17.42 9.40
N GLU A 140 -5.25 -17.43 9.90
CA GLU A 140 -6.07 -16.24 10.18
C GLU A 140 -6.83 -16.47 11.47
N ASP A 141 -6.80 -15.50 12.40
CA ASP A 141 -7.36 -15.63 13.75
C ASP A 141 -6.88 -16.90 14.48
N ASP A 142 -5.55 -17.15 14.44
CA ASP A 142 -4.88 -18.33 15.02
C ASP A 142 -5.38 -19.69 14.51
N SER A 143 -6.13 -19.71 13.41
CA SER A 143 -6.72 -20.90 12.81
C SER A 143 -6.16 -21.15 11.41
N GLU A 144 -5.77 -22.40 11.13
CA GLU A 144 -5.34 -22.81 9.79
C GLU A 144 -6.55 -22.93 8.85
N ARG A 145 -6.42 -22.34 7.66
CA ARG A 145 -7.43 -22.35 6.60
C ARG A 145 -6.78 -22.75 5.27
N ASN A 146 -7.52 -23.49 4.45
CA ASN A 146 -7.10 -23.86 3.10
C ASN A 146 -8.04 -23.27 2.05
N LYS A 147 -7.50 -22.78 0.94
CA LYS A 147 -8.30 -22.30 -0.20
C LYS A 147 -7.57 -22.47 -1.52
N HIS A 148 -8.33 -22.52 -2.60
CA HIS A 148 -7.86 -22.43 -3.97
C HIS A 148 -8.04 -21.01 -4.51
N GLU A 149 -6.97 -20.40 -5.02
CA GLU A 149 -7.02 -19.05 -5.61
C GLU A 149 -6.44 -19.02 -7.03
N LYS A 150 -7.04 -18.21 -7.91
CA LYS A 150 -6.65 -18.12 -9.33
C LYS A 150 -5.54 -17.10 -9.54
N ARG A 151 -4.54 -17.47 -10.34
CA ARG A 151 -3.48 -16.56 -10.81
C ARG A 151 -3.02 -16.86 -12.22
N LYS A 152 -2.57 -15.84 -12.95
CA LYS A 152 -1.90 -16.00 -14.25
C LYS A 152 -0.41 -16.26 -14.09
N ARG A 153 0.12 -17.24 -14.82
CA ARG A 153 1.55 -17.54 -14.94
C ARG A 153 1.92 -17.74 -16.40
N LYS A 154 3.18 -17.46 -16.73
CA LYS A 154 3.77 -17.87 -18.01
C LYS A 154 3.63 -19.39 -18.18
N SER A 155 3.19 -19.80 -19.37
CA SER A 155 3.23 -21.18 -19.83
C SER A 155 4.67 -21.55 -20.14
N TYR A 156 5.03 -22.78 -19.81
CA TYR A 156 6.30 -23.37 -20.20
C TYR A 156 6.02 -24.65 -20.98
N ASP A 157 6.79 -24.86 -22.04
CA ASP A 157 6.72 -26.08 -22.85
C ASP A 157 7.49 -27.23 -22.18
N SER A 158 8.48 -26.90 -21.35
CA SER A 158 9.23 -27.86 -20.54
C SER A 158 9.42 -27.39 -19.09
N ALA A 159 9.58 -28.35 -18.18
CA ALA A 159 9.90 -28.06 -16.78
C ALA A 159 11.28 -27.38 -16.61
N SER A 160 12.21 -27.62 -17.54
CA SER A 160 13.52 -26.96 -17.58
C SER A 160 13.42 -25.46 -17.87
N ASP A 161 12.55 -25.06 -18.81
CA ASP A 161 12.35 -23.63 -19.13
C ASP A 161 11.76 -22.89 -17.94
N GLN A 162 10.82 -23.53 -17.25
CA GLN A 162 10.25 -23.02 -16.02
C GLN A 162 11.35 -22.78 -14.96
N GLU A 163 12.23 -23.76 -14.74
CA GLU A 163 13.30 -23.67 -13.75
C GLU A 163 14.34 -22.61 -14.10
N GLN A 164 14.67 -22.44 -15.40
CA GLN A 164 15.57 -21.39 -15.87
C GLN A 164 14.99 -19.99 -15.64
N ASP A 165 13.72 -19.78 -15.98
CA ASP A 165 13.05 -18.49 -15.76
C ASP A 165 13.02 -18.15 -14.27
N PHE A 166 12.71 -19.11 -13.41
CA PHE A 166 12.80 -18.92 -11.95
C PHE A 166 14.23 -18.60 -11.47
N LYS A 167 15.26 -19.27 -12.00
CA LYS A 167 16.66 -18.96 -11.66
C LYS A 167 17.06 -17.55 -12.12
N SER A 168 16.52 -17.08 -13.24
CA SER A 168 16.76 -15.72 -13.72
C SER A 168 16.05 -14.66 -12.85
N GLU A 169 14.83 -14.94 -12.38
CA GLU A 169 14.12 -14.13 -11.39
C GLU A 169 14.89 -14.04 -10.07
N ASP A 170 15.42 -15.17 -9.58
CA ASP A 170 16.22 -15.26 -8.34
C ASP A 170 17.52 -14.45 -8.44
N ARG A 171 18.23 -14.54 -9.57
CA ARG A 171 19.42 -13.72 -9.84
C ARG A 171 19.09 -12.22 -9.84
N ARG A 172 17.96 -11.83 -10.46
CA ARG A 172 17.49 -10.44 -10.48
C ARG A 172 17.15 -9.94 -9.06
N ASP A 173 16.57 -10.79 -8.22
CA ASP A 173 16.28 -10.42 -6.83
C ASP A 173 17.56 -10.14 -6.02
N VAL A 174 18.59 -10.97 -6.20
CA VAL A 174 19.88 -10.74 -5.54
C VAL A 174 20.51 -9.43 -6.01
N THR A 175 20.41 -9.09 -7.30
CA THR A 175 20.94 -7.81 -7.82
C THR A 175 20.13 -6.61 -7.33
N ASP A 176 18.81 -6.69 -7.34
CA ASP A 176 17.91 -5.61 -6.89
C ASP A 176 18.08 -5.36 -5.39
N GLY A 177 18.21 -6.43 -4.58
CA GLY A 177 18.48 -6.33 -3.15
C GLY A 177 19.82 -5.67 -2.84
N LYS A 178 20.87 -5.96 -3.62
CA LYS A 178 22.17 -5.27 -3.50
C LYS A 178 22.05 -3.79 -3.86
N LYS A 179 21.32 -3.46 -4.92
CA LYS A 179 21.10 -2.08 -5.35
C LYS A 179 20.34 -1.27 -4.32
N ALA A 180 19.24 -1.81 -3.77
CA ALA A 180 18.46 -1.15 -2.72
C ALA A 180 19.29 -0.93 -1.44
N LYS A 181 20.18 -1.87 -1.09
CA LYS A 181 21.09 -1.73 0.05
C LYS A 181 22.12 -0.62 -0.19
N LEU A 182 22.66 -0.53 -1.40
CA LEU A 182 23.61 0.52 -1.79
C LEU A 182 22.96 1.90 -1.82
N GLU A 183 21.74 2.01 -2.36
CA GLU A 183 20.97 3.26 -2.33
C GLU A 183 20.69 3.70 -0.88
N LYS A 184 20.33 2.75 -0.01
CA LYS A 184 20.09 3.06 1.41
C LYS A 184 21.36 3.52 2.15
N SER A 185 22.51 2.87 1.91
CA SER A 185 23.77 3.32 2.50
C SER A 185 24.19 4.71 2.00
N ASN A 186 23.98 4.99 0.71
CA ASN A 186 24.32 6.29 0.12
C ASN A 186 23.43 7.42 0.65
N VAL A 187 22.16 7.13 0.95
CA VAL A 187 21.25 8.08 1.61
C VAL A 187 21.66 8.34 3.06
N GLU A 188 22.02 7.29 3.81
CA GLU A 188 22.50 7.41 5.19
C GLU A 188 23.83 8.16 5.29
N GLU A 189 24.76 7.94 4.34
CA GLU A 189 26.04 8.65 4.27
C GLU A 189 25.83 10.14 3.96
N LYS A 190 24.99 10.44 2.95
CA LYS A 190 24.65 11.82 2.60
C LYS A 190 23.97 12.59 3.74
N SER A 191 23.11 11.92 4.53
CA SER A 191 22.51 12.57 5.70
C SER A 191 23.53 12.93 6.79
N LYS A 192 24.61 12.16 6.93
CA LYS A 192 25.67 12.44 7.90
C LYS A 192 26.58 13.58 7.44
N ASP A 193 26.86 13.64 6.14
CA ASP A 193 27.63 14.74 5.54
C ASP A 193 26.87 16.07 5.68
N GLU A 194 25.55 16.07 5.42
CA GLU A 194 24.70 17.26 5.61
C GLU A 194 24.61 17.70 7.09
N GLU A 195 24.61 16.75 8.04
CA GLU A 195 24.64 17.03 9.49
C GLU A 195 26.01 17.57 9.95
N ALA A 196 27.11 17.07 9.40
CA ALA A 196 28.46 17.56 9.68
C ALA A 196 28.68 18.99 9.13
N ASP A 197 28.22 19.28 7.92
CA ASP A 197 28.31 20.62 7.32
C ASP A 197 27.49 21.65 8.09
N THR A 198 26.32 21.27 8.61
CA THR A 198 25.51 22.16 9.45
C THR A 198 26.15 22.44 10.81
N LEU A 199 26.82 21.45 11.40
CA LEU A 199 27.59 21.63 12.65
C LEU A 199 28.83 22.51 12.45
N LEU A 200 29.55 22.35 11.34
CA LEU A 200 30.71 23.19 11.01
C LEU A 200 30.29 24.64 10.76
N ALA A 201 29.20 24.86 10.01
CA ALA A 201 28.66 26.20 9.77
C ALA A 201 28.22 26.92 11.07
N ALA A 202 27.80 26.19 12.10
CA ALA A 202 27.45 26.75 13.40
C ALA A 202 28.66 27.19 14.24
N ILE A 203 29.83 26.57 14.01
CA ILE A 203 31.08 26.87 14.73
C ILE A 203 31.79 28.07 14.11
N ASP A 204 31.84 28.16 12.78
CA ASP A 204 32.52 29.24 12.05
C ASP A 204 31.75 30.58 12.06
N GLY A 205 30.51 30.59 12.55
CA GLY A 205 29.63 31.76 12.65
C GLY A 205 29.58 32.44 14.04
N SER A 206 30.41 32.03 15.00
CA SER A 206 30.50 32.61 16.37
C SER A 206 31.78 33.41 16.61
#